data_AF-A0A926QCJ0-F1
#
_entry.id   AF-A0A926QCJ0-F1
#
_cell.length_a   1.000
_cell.length_b   1.000
_cell.length_c   1.000
_cell.angle_alpha   90.00
_cell.angle_beta   90.00
_cell.angle_gamma   90.00
#
_symmetry.space_group_name_H-M   'P 1'
#
loop_
_entity.id
_entity.type
_entity.pdbx_description
1 polymer ?
#
loop_
_entity_poly.entity_id
_entity_poly.type
_entity_poly.pdbx_seq_one_letter_code
_entity_poly.pdbx_strand_id
1 'polypeptide(L)'
;MKTSEQLRAELAAAEQAEAAAELANMRRLQDAQNEWARDLIERARDIELDLEVREGVAHNEAVEAASAFNLSGAYQHWGTYHATRGARAHIRMAVQSAAERLQIKPPFKAELRLIRSSFQEWLDTQHNGIENLRQSIVAEHLTAQPTSLEEITAK
;
A
#
# COMPACT_ATOMS: atom_id res chain seq x y z
N MET A 1 62.78 -15.62 -17.53
CA MET A 1 61.69 -16.36 -18.22
C MET A 1 61.09 -17.30 -17.19
N LYS A 2 59.77 -17.25 -16.94
CA LYS A 2 59.14 -18.19 -15.99
C LYS A 2 59.11 -19.58 -16.61
N THR A 3 59.30 -20.63 -15.80
CA THR A 3 59.17 -22.02 -16.25
C THR A 3 57.69 -22.41 -16.39
N SER A 4 57.41 -23.44 -17.19
CA SER A 4 56.04 -23.96 -17.35
C SER A 4 55.40 -24.38 -16.02
N GLU A 5 56.21 -24.92 -15.09
CA GLU A 5 55.76 -25.27 -13.74
C GLU A 5 55.42 -24.03 -12.89
N GLN A 6 56.21 -22.96 -12.99
CA GLN A 6 55.91 -21.69 -12.31
C GLN A 6 54.60 -21.08 -12.83
N LEU A 7 54.34 -21.13 -14.14
CA LEU A 7 53.09 -20.63 -14.71
C LEU A 7 51.87 -21.46 -14.27
N ARG A 8 52.00 -22.79 -14.15
CA ARG A 8 50.93 -23.65 -13.63
C ARG A 8 50.63 -23.40 -12.15
N ALA A 9 51.67 -23.20 -11.34
CA ALA A 9 51.51 -22.88 -9.93
C ALA A 9 50.85 -21.51 -9.73
N GLU A 10 51.22 -20.51 -10.54
CA GLU A 10 50.59 -19.19 -10.51
C GLU A 10 49.13 -19.22 -10.96
N LEU A 11 48.80 -20.00 -11.99
CA LEU A 11 47.40 -20.17 -12.44
C LEU A 11 46.55 -20.85 -11.35
N ALA A 12 47.04 -21.94 -10.76
CA ALA A 12 46.33 -22.64 -9.69
C ALA A 12 46.12 -21.74 -8.45
N ALA A 13 47.11 -20.90 -8.11
CA ALA A 13 46.98 -19.93 -7.03
C ALA A 13 45.96 -18.83 -7.36
N ALA A 14 45.89 -18.38 -8.61
CA ALA A 14 44.91 -17.40 -9.06
C ALA A 14 43.48 -17.96 -9.02
N GLU A 15 43.27 -19.19 -9.52
CA GLU A 15 41.97 -19.88 -9.48
C GLU A 15 41.48 -20.10 -8.04
N GLN A 16 42.38 -20.49 -7.12
CA GLN A 16 42.05 -20.62 -5.70
C GLN A 16 41.70 -19.27 -5.06
N ALA A 17 42.42 -18.20 -5.40
CA ALA A 17 42.13 -16.86 -4.90
C ALA A 17 40.78 -16.34 -5.42
N GLU A 18 40.44 -16.60 -6.68
CA GLU A 18 39.15 -16.25 -7.27
C GLU A 18 38.00 -17.00 -6.62
N ALA A 19 38.11 -18.32 -6.46
CA ALA A 19 37.10 -19.12 -5.76
C ALA A 19 36.91 -18.66 -4.31
N ALA A 20 37.99 -18.30 -3.61
CA ALA A 20 37.92 -17.76 -2.26
C ALA A 20 37.23 -16.38 -2.22
N ALA A 21 37.51 -15.52 -3.22
CA ALA A 21 36.87 -14.22 -3.34
C ALA A 21 35.37 -14.34 -3.66
N GLU A 22 34.99 -15.26 -4.54
CA GLU A 22 33.60 -15.54 -4.87
C GLU A 22 32.82 -16.04 -3.65
N LEU A 23 33.39 -16.99 -2.89
CA LEU A 23 32.81 -17.46 -1.64
C LEU A 23 32.64 -16.32 -0.61
N ALA A 24 33.63 -15.44 -0.50
CA ALA A 24 33.56 -14.29 0.39
C ALA A 24 32.46 -13.30 -0.04
N ASN A 25 32.31 -13.06 -1.36
CA ASN A 25 31.26 -12.21 -1.90
C ASN A 25 29.86 -12.79 -1.65
N MET A 26 29.69 -14.10 -1.87
CA MET A 26 28.43 -14.80 -1.60
C MET A 26 28.02 -14.70 -0.13
N ARG A 27 28.99 -14.85 0.80
CA ARG A 27 28.73 -14.68 2.24
C ARG A 27 28.30 -13.25 2.57
N ARG A 28 29.01 -12.23 2.07
CA ARG A 28 28.63 -10.82 2.28
C ARG A 28 27.23 -10.50 1.76
N LEU A 29 26.88 -11.02 0.58
CA LEU A 29 25.55 -10.84 0.01
C LEU A 29 24.49 -11.50 0.90
N GLN A 30 24.75 -12.71 1.39
CA GLN A 30 23.84 -13.42 2.27
C GLN A 30 23.66 -12.69 3.61
N ASP A 31 24.73 -12.15 4.18
CA ASP A 31 24.70 -11.36 5.42
C ASP A 31 23.87 -10.09 5.23
N ALA A 32 24.10 -9.34 4.14
CA ALA A 32 23.33 -8.14 3.81
C ALA A 32 21.84 -8.45 3.58
N GLN A 33 21.52 -9.56 2.92
CA GLN A 33 20.14 -10.01 2.71
C GLN A 33 19.46 -10.39 4.03
N ASN A 34 20.18 -11.02 4.96
CA ASN A 34 19.66 -11.39 6.27
C ASN A 34 19.46 -10.16 7.16
N GLU A 35 20.38 -9.20 7.12
CA GLU A 35 20.26 -7.92 7.82
C GLU A 35 19.04 -7.14 7.32
N TRP A 36 18.90 -6.98 6.01
CA TRP A 36 17.73 -6.36 5.39
C TRP A 36 16.42 -7.08 5.78
N ALA A 37 16.41 -8.42 5.81
CA ALA A 37 15.23 -9.19 6.21
C ALA A 37 14.84 -8.94 7.67
N ARG A 38 15.82 -8.82 8.58
CA ARG A 38 15.56 -8.50 9.99
C ARG A 38 14.96 -7.11 10.16
N ASP A 39 15.60 -6.12 9.52
CA ASP A 39 15.13 -4.73 9.53
C ASP A 39 13.72 -4.59 8.96
N LEU A 40 13.42 -5.28 7.85
CA LEU A 40 12.08 -5.29 7.28
C LEU A 40 11.06 -5.85 8.26
N ILE A 41 11.34 -6.98 8.91
CA ILE A 41 10.43 -7.63 9.87
C ILE A 41 10.21 -6.76 11.11
N GLU A 42 11.26 -6.11 11.60
CA GLU A 42 11.20 -5.22 12.77
C GLU A 42 10.27 -4.03 12.50
N ARG A 43 10.39 -3.39 11.33
CA ARG A 43 9.58 -2.22 10.95
C ARG A 43 8.22 -2.58 10.35
N ALA A 44 7.99 -3.86 10.07
CA ALA A 44 6.87 -4.33 9.27
C ALA A 44 5.51 -3.89 9.83
N ARG A 45 5.35 -3.99 11.15
CA ARG A 45 4.10 -3.65 11.84
C ARG A 45 3.78 -2.17 11.75
N ASP A 46 4.79 -1.32 11.91
CA ASP A 46 4.62 0.13 11.87
C ASP A 46 4.26 0.60 10.45
N ILE A 47 4.93 0.04 9.43
CA ILE A 47 4.61 0.28 8.02
C ILE A 47 3.16 -0.16 7.72
N GLU A 48 2.76 -1.34 8.20
CA GLU A 48 1.40 -1.84 7.97
C GLU A 48 0.34 -0.95 8.62
N LEU A 49 0.59 -0.47 9.85
CA LEU A 49 -0.33 0.40 10.58
C LEU A 49 -0.48 1.76 9.91
N ASP A 50 0.63 2.37 9.48
CA ASP A 50 0.60 3.64 8.75
C ASP A 50 -0.20 3.52 7.44
N LEU A 51 0.02 2.43 6.69
CA LEU A 51 -0.74 2.17 5.47
C LEU A 51 -2.22 1.89 5.74
N GLU A 52 -2.56 1.21 6.84
CA GLU A 52 -3.95 0.98 7.24
C GLU A 52 -4.67 2.28 7.61
N VAL A 53 -4.01 3.18 8.34
CA VAL A 53 -4.55 4.49 8.66
C VAL A 53 -4.79 5.31 7.39
N ARG A 54 -3.80 5.37 6.49
CA ARG A 54 -3.92 6.09 5.21
C ARG A 54 -5.01 5.50 4.33
N GLU A 55 -5.14 4.18 4.31
CA GLU A 55 -6.22 3.49 3.61
C GLU A 55 -7.59 3.94 4.13
N GLY A 56 -7.79 3.96 5.45
CA GLY A 56 -9.03 4.41 6.06
C GLY A 56 -9.36 5.88 5.77
N VAL A 57 -8.34 6.76 5.85
CA VAL A 57 -8.50 8.19 5.52
C VAL A 57 -8.91 8.37 4.06
N ALA A 58 -8.19 7.77 3.11
CA ALA A 58 -8.49 7.88 1.69
C ALA A 58 -9.88 7.32 1.34
N HIS A 59 -10.31 6.23 1.99
CA HIS A 59 -11.67 5.72 1.81
C HIS A 59 -12.73 6.74 2.26
N ASN A 60 -12.57 7.32 3.44
CA ASN A 60 -13.53 8.29 3.98
C ASN A 60 -13.58 9.56 3.12
N GLU A 61 -12.43 10.10 2.71
CA GLU A 61 -12.37 11.25 1.79
C GLU A 61 -13.04 10.96 0.44
N ALA A 62 -12.93 9.73 -0.07
CA ALA A 62 -13.61 9.33 -1.29
C ALA A 62 -15.12 9.34 -1.12
N VAL A 63 -15.63 8.80 0.00
CA VAL A 63 -17.06 8.80 0.33
C VAL A 63 -17.58 10.22 0.51
N GLU A 64 -16.87 11.06 1.28
CA GLU A 64 -17.24 12.47 1.49
C GLU A 64 -17.29 13.25 0.16
N ALA A 65 -16.30 13.07 -0.72
CA ALA A 65 -16.30 13.69 -2.03
C ALA A 65 -17.46 13.20 -2.91
N ALA A 66 -17.79 11.90 -2.87
CA ALA A 66 -18.92 11.34 -3.59
C ALA A 66 -20.27 11.91 -3.09
N SER A 67 -20.43 11.99 -1.77
CA SER A 67 -21.57 12.61 -1.10
C SER A 67 -21.73 14.10 -1.40
N ALA A 68 -20.62 14.81 -1.64
CA ALA A 68 -20.60 16.20 -2.07
C ALA A 68 -20.76 16.39 -3.60
N PHE A 69 -21.08 15.33 -4.34
CA PHE A 69 -21.15 15.33 -5.82
C PHE A 69 -19.85 15.73 -6.53
N ASN A 70 -18.71 15.63 -5.84
CA ASN A 70 -17.37 15.85 -6.39
C ASN A 70 -16.79 14.53 -6.91
N LEU A 71 -17.17 14.14 -8.13
CA LEU A 71 -16.71 12.90 -8.76
C LEU A 71 -15.18 12.86 -8.95
N SER A 72 -14.56 14.00 -9.24
CA SER A 72 -13.10 14.07 -9.42
C SER A 72 -12.37 13.78 -8.11
N GLY A 73 -12.80 14.40 -7.01
CA GLY A 73 -12.26 14.10 -5.68
C GLY A 73 -12.51 12.65 -5.28
N ALA A 74 -13.73 12.16 -5.47
CA ALA A 74 -14.08 10.77 -5.17
C ALA A 74 -13.17 9.78 -5.88
N TYR A 75 -12.91 9.98 -7.18
CA TYR A 75 -12.02 9.11 -7.96
C TYR A 75 -10.58 9.16 -7.46
N GLN A 76 -10.06 10.35 -7.16
CA GLN A 76 -8.70 10.53 -6.67
C GLN A 76 -8.47 9.81 -5.33
N HIS A 77 -9.38 10.00 -4.37
CA HIS A 77 -9.26 9.37 -3.05
C HIS A 77 -9.55 7.86 -3.13
N TRP A 78 -10.49 7.43 -3.98
CA TRP A 78 -10.71 6.00 -4.27
C TRP A 78 -9.46 5.33 -4.86
N GLY A 79 -8.78 5.99 -5.80
CA GLY A 79 -7.51 5.53 -6.36
C GLY A 79 -6.43 5.41 -5.29
N THR A 80 -6.35 6.41 -4.39
CA THR A 80 -5.42 6.41 -3.26
C THR A 80 -5.69 5.25 -2.30
N TYR A 81 -6.96 5.02 -1.95
CA TYR A 81 -7.42 3.90 -1.15
C TYR A 81 -6.97 2.54 -1.73
N HIS A 82 -7.15 2.35 -3.04
CA HIS A 82 -6.69 1.13 -3.72
C HIS A 82 -5.17 1.01 -3.75
N ALA A 83 -4.45 2.13 -3.97
CA ALA A 83 -2.99 2.16 -3.97
C ALA A 83 -2.41 1.81 -2.59
N THR A 84 -2.95 2.37 -1.50
CA THR A 84 -2.53 2.06 -0.13
C THR A 84 -2.79 0.59 0.20
N ARG A 85 -3.95 0.06 -0.21
CA ARG A 85 -4.27 -1.36 -0.02
C ARG A 85 -3.33 -2.27 -0.81
N GLY A 86 -2.98 -1.89 -2.04
CA GLY A 86 -1.96 -2.57 -2.86
C GLY A 86 -0.58 -2.57 -2.17
N ALA A 87 -0.16 -1.42 -1.65
CA ALA A 87 1.09 -1.30 -0.90
C ALA A 87 1.10 -2.23 0.34
N ARG A 88 -0.01 -2.31 1.10
CA ARG A 88 -0.13 -3.26 2.22
C ARG A 88 0.07 -4.70 1.78
N ALA A 89 -0.54 -5.11 0.67
CA ALA A 89 -0.37 -6.46 0.14
C ALA A 89 1.11 -6.74 -0.21
N HIS A 90 1.79 -5.79 -0.86
CA HIS A 90 3.22 -5.92 -1.18
C HIS A 90 4.10 -6.03 0.06
N ILE A 91 3.86 -5.23 1.10
CA ILE A 91 4.62 -5.31 2.35
C ILE A 91 4.42 -6.64 3.04
N ARG A 92 3.17 -7.14 3.14
CA ARG A 92 2.92 -8.45 3.74
C ARG A 92 3.62 -9.58 2.99
N MET A 93 3.65 -9.54 1.65
CA MET A 93 4.40 -10.50 0.83
C MET A 93 5.91 -10.40 1.06
N ALA A 94 6.46 -9.19 1.07
CA ALA A 94 7.89 -8.96 1.29
C ALA A 94 8.32 -9.47 2.69
N VAL A 95 7.50 -9.22 3.70
CA VAL A 95 7.74 -9.66 5.08
C VAL A 95 7.63 -11.17 5.20
N GLN A 96 6.69 -11.81 4.50
CA GLN A 96 6.63 -13.26 4.45
C GLN A 96 7.90 -13.86 3.82
N SER A 97 8.36 -13.31 2.69
CA SER A 97 9.60 -13.75 2.04
C SER A 97 10.83 -13.54 2.94
N ALA A 98 10.90 -12.41 3.66
CA ALA A 98 11.95 -12.14 4.64
C ALA A 98 11.92 -13.13 5.81
N ALA A 99 10.73 -13.47 6.33
CA ALA A 99 10.56 -14.45 7.39
C ALA A 99 10.96 -15.86 6.94
N GLU A 100 10.60 -16.26 5.73
CA GLU A 100 10.99 -17.53 5.11
C GLU A 100 12.52 -17.64 5.00
N ARG A 101 13.19 -16.57 4.54
CA ARG A 101 14.66 -16.49 4.49
C ARG A 101 15.31 -16.69 5.84
N LEU A 102 14.74 -16.10 6.89
CA LEU A 102 15.24 -16.23 8.27
C LEU A 102 14.74 -17.49 8.98
N GLN A 103 13.92 -18.32 8.33
CA GLN A 103 13.30 -19.53 8.89
C GLN A 103 12.49 -19.25 10.17
N ILE A 104 11.82 -18.10 10.21
CA ILE A 104 10.95 -17.72 11.32
C ILE A 104 9.49 -17.64 10.86
N LYS A 105 8.58 -17.65 11.82
CA LYS A 105 7.16 -17.45 11.54
C LYS A 105 6.93 -15.98 11.14
N PRO A 106 6.24 -15.70 10.01
CA PRO A 106 5.93 -14.33 9.64
C PRO A 106 4.95 -13.69 10.64
N PRO A 107 5.07 -12.39 10.92
CA PRO A 107 4.20 -11.67 11.85
C PRO A 107 2.76 -11.54 11.34
N PHE A 108 2.53 -11.65 10.04
CA PHE A 108 1.23 -11.56 9.40
C PHE A 108 1.12 -12.50 8.21
N LYS A 109 -0.11 -12.84 7.82
CA LYS A 109 -0.40 -13.58 6.59
C LYS A 109 -0.33 -12.63 5.39
N ALA A 110 0.24 -13.09 4.27
CA ALA A 110 0.26 -12.32 3.01
C ALA A 110 -1.13 -12.02 2.44
N GLU A 111 -2.14 -12.80 2.82
CA GLU A 111 -3.50 -12.64 2.31
C GLU A 111 -4.09 -11.29 2.74
N LEU A 112 -4.21 -10.38 1.78
CA LEU A 112 -5.05 -9.21 1.85
C LEU A 112 -6.06 -9.31 0.71
N ARG A 113 -7.37 -9.32 1.04
CA ARG A 113 -8.42 -9.38 0.02
C ARG A 113 -8.35 -8.10 -0.83
N LEU A 114 -7.81 -8.19 -2.04
CA LEU A 114 -7.83 -7.09 -2.98
C LEU A 114 -9.27 -6.83 -3.42
N ILE A 115 -9.66 -5.56 -3.39
CA ILE A 115 -10.94 -5.12 -3.93
C ILE A 115 -10.77 -4.99 -5.43
N ARG A 116 -11.64 -5.68 -6.18
CA ARG A 116 -11.63 -5.73 -7.65
C ARG A 116 -12.78 -4.95 -8.28
N SER A 117 -13.60 -4.28 -7.48
CA SER A 117 -14.67 -3.44 -8.00
C SER A 117 -14.08 -2.27 -8.77
N SER A 118 -14.70 -1.93 -9.89
CA SER A 118 -14.49 -0.67 -10.59
C SER A 118 -14.94 0.52 -9.74
N PHE A 119 -14.50 1.72 -10.12
CA PHE A 119 -14.98 2.95 -9.49
C PHE A 119 -16.50 3.11 -9.62
N GLN A 120 -17.08 2.74 -10.77
CA GLN A 120 -18.53 2.78 -10.98
C GLN A 120 -19.26 1.85 -10.01
N GLU A 121 -18.83 0.59 -9.92
CA GLU A 121 -19.45 -0.38 -8.99
C GLU A 121 -19.31 0.09 -7.53
N TRP A 122 -18.16 0.67 -7.17
CA TRP A 122 -18.00 1.28 -5.84
C TRP A 122 -18.94 2.46 -5.63
N LEU A 123 -19.04 3.40 -6.59
CA LEU A 123 -19.99 4.53 -6.52
C LEU A 123 -21.44 4.05 -6.37
N ASP A 124 -21.83 3.00 -7.09
CA ASP A 124 -23.17 2.42 -7.00
C ASP A 124 -23.44 1.89 -5.57
N THR A 125 -22.44 1.34 -4.88
CA THR A 125 -22.60 0.98 -3.45
C THR A 125 -22.77 2.17 -2.52
N GLN A 126 -22.28 3.35 -2.89
CA GLN A 126 -22.46 4.58 -2.12
C GLN A 126 -23.82 5.25 -2.38
N HIS A 127 -24.54 4.84 -3.44
CA HIS A 127 -25.77 5.49 -3.91
C HIS A 127 -26.84 5.65 -2.82
N ASN A 128 -27.09 4.63 -1.99
CA ASN A 128 -28.07 4.73 -0.91
C ASN A 128 -27.66 5.77 0.15
N GLY A 129 -26.36 5.93 0.43
CA GLY A 129 -25.85 6.97 1.33
C GLY A 129 -25.97 8.37 0.71
N ILE A 130 -25.67 8.49 -0.58
CA ILE A 130 -25.75 9.75 -1.34
C ILE A 130 -27.21 10.22 -1.48
N GLU A 131 -28.15 9.32 -1.80
CA GLU A 131 -29.58 9.66 -1.92
C GLU A 131 -30.21 10.06 -0.58
N ASN A 132 -29.83 9.41 0.53
CA ASN A 132 -30.29 9.82 1.85
C ASN A 132 -29.81 11.25 2.21
N LEU A 133 -28.56 11.59 1.88
CA LEU A 133 -28.02 12.94 2.11
C LEU A 133 -28.67 13.98 1.20
N ARG A 134 -28.93 13.62 -0.05
CA ARG A 134 -29.67 14.48 -0.99
C ARG A 134 -31.07 14.77 -0.48
N GLN A 135 -31.79 13.77 0.02
CA GLN A 135 -33.12 13.94 0.61
C GLN A 135 -33.08 14.84 1.86
N SER A 136 -32.05 14.73 2.70
CA SER A 136 -31.91 15.60 3.87
C SER A 136 -31.66 17.06 3.49
N ILE A 137 -30.79 17.32 2.50
CA ILE A 137 -30.52 18.68 2.00
C ILE A 137 -31.78 19.29 1.38
N VAL A 138 -32.54 18.52 0.60
CA VAL A 138 -33.81 18.96 0.03
C VAL A 138 -34.83 19.25 1.13
N ALA A 139 -34.94 18.38 2.14
CA ALA A 139 -35.83 18.61 3.27
C ALA A 139 -35.45 19.87 4.05
N GLU A 140 -34.16 20.08 4.34
CA GLU A 140 -33.65 21.28 5.01
C GLU A 140 -33.97 22.55 4.20
N HIS A 141 -33.72 22.52 2.88
CA HIS A 141 -34.03 23.66 2.00
C HIS A 141 -35.53 23.95 1.94
N LEU A 142 -36.39 22.93 1.89
CA LEU A 142 -37.85 23.08 1.92
C LEU A 142 -38.36 23.64 3.25
N THR A 143 -37.71 23.31 4.36
CA THR A 143 -38.03 23.89 5.68
C THR A 143 -37.47 25.29 5.91
N ALA A 144 -36.39 25.65 5.20
CA ALA A 144 -35.77 26.97 5.26
C ALA A 144 -36.43 28.01 4.35
N GLN A 145 -37.32 27.61 3.43
CA GLN A 145 -38.13 28.55 2.66
C GLN A 145 -39.31 29.05 3.51
N PRO A 146 -39.53 30.39 3.59
CA PRO A 146 -40.66 30.94 4.33
C PRO A 146 -41.97 30.41 3.73
N THR A 147 -42.78 29.75 4.56
CA THR A 147 -43.96 29.00 4.13
C THR A 147 -45.21 29.86 3.92
N SER A 148 -45.11 31.19 3.91
CA SER A 148 -46.28 32.03 3.62
C SER A 148 -45.97 33.20 2.69
N LEU A 149 -46.86 33.37 1.70
CA LEU A 149 -47.00 34.58 0.88
C LEU A 149 -47.38 35.82 1.72
N GLU A 150 -47.63 35.67 3.02
CA GLU A 150 -48.04 36.77 3.91
C GLU A 150 -46.86 37.65 4.37
N GLU A 151 -45.61 37.18 4.30
CA GLU A 151 -44.44 38.00 4.66
C GLU A 151 -43.87 38.85 3.50
N ILE A 152 -44.25 38.54 2.25
CA ILE A 152 -43.73 39.25 1.06
C ILE A 152 -44.52 40.54 0.79
N THR A 153 -45.76 40.66 1.26
CA THR A 153 -46.65 41.82 1.00
C THR A 153 -46.66 42.87 2.12
N ALA A 154 -45.82 42.72 3.16
CA ALA A 154 -45.71 43.66 4.28
C ALA A 154 -44.56 44.69 4.15
N LYS A 155 -44.18 45.08 2.92
CA LYS A 155 -43.29 46.22 2.65
C LYS A 155 -43.90 47.20 1.68
#